data_AF-A0A0D3D1E7-F1
#
_entry.id   AF-A0A0D3D1E7-F1
#
_cell.length_a   1.000
_cell.length_b   1.000
_cell.length_c   1.000
_cell.angle_alpha   90.00
_cell.angle_beta   90.00
_cell.angle_gamma   90.00
#
_symmetry.space_group_name_H-M   'P 1'
#
loop_
_entity.id
_entity.type
_entity.pdbx_description
1 polymer ?
#
loop_
_entity_poly.entity_id
_entity_poly.type
_entity_poly.pdbx_seq_one_letter_code
_entity_poly.pdbx_strand_id
1 'polypeptide(L)'
;MNSLGKTFSLTGWKTGWAIAPPHLTWGIRQAQTYLTFRTSTPMQYAAVAALEAPGCYFKELRRDYSAKKEILVKVNDVAFCEYLIKEVGVVASVFHLDKEEGKSLVRFALCNDEEKLRSAVERMKLKLKFAISS
;
A
#
# COMPACT_ATOMS: atom_id res chain seq x y z
N MET A 1 2.25 7.08 -14.75
CA MET A 1 3.02 7.78 -13.69
C MET A 1 3.46 6.74 -12.67
N ASN A 2 4.72 6.76 -12.24
CA ASN A 2 5.30 5.83 -11.27
C ASN A 2 5.89 6.58 -10.07
N SER A 3 5.96 5.91 -8.91
CA SER A 3 6.46 6.49 -7.66
C SER A 3 7.46 5.56 -6.98
N LEU A 4 8.59 6.12 -6.55
CA LEU A 4 9.56 5.39 -5.73
C LEU A 4 9.00 5.06 -4.34
N GLY A 5 8.03 5.85 -3.86
CA GLY A 5 7.48 5.66 -2.52
C GLY A 5 6.75 4.34 -2.33
N LYS A 6 6.08 3.84 -3.38
CA LYS A 6 5.42 2.53 -3.36
C LYS A 6 6.34 1.40 -3.85
N THR A 7 7.28 1.73 -4.73
CA THR A 7 8.18 0.76 -5.34
C THR A 7 9.29 0.33 -4.39
N PHE A 8 9.78 1.25 -3.56
CA PHE A 8 10.89 1.03 -2.63
C PHE A 8 10.50 1.24 -1.15
N SER A 9 9.22 1.42 -0.85
CA SER A 9 8.72 1.80 0.49
C SER A 9 9.26 3.15 1.00
N LEU A 10 9.70 4.03 0.10
CA LEU A 10 10.29 5.35 0.41
C LEU A 10 9.25 6.48 0.30
N THR A 11 8.10 6.33 0.95
CA THR A 11 6.94 7.22 0.78
C THR A 11 7.25 8.69 1.09
N GLY A 12 8.22 8.96 1.96
CA GLY A 12 8.69 10.31 2.29
C GLY A 12 9.53 11.01 1.22
N TRP A 13 10.05 10.29 0.22
CA TRP A 13 11.00 10.86 -0.76
C TRP A 13 10.34 11.72 -1.84
N LYS A 14 9.00 11.69 -1.95
CA LYS A 14 8.21 12.51 -2.89
C LYS A 14 8.77 12.53 -4.33
N THR A 15 9.35 11.42 -4.75
CA THR A 15 10.04 11.28 -6.03
C THR A 15 9.35 10.23 -6.91
N GLY A 16 9.19 10.54 -8.19
CA GLY A 16 8.52 9.71 -9.17
C GLY A 16 8.78 10.20 -10.59
N TRP A 17 8.29 9.47 -11.58
CA TRP A 17 8.46 9.80 -12.99
C TRP A 17 7.19 9.54 -13.80
N ALA A 18 7.07 10.23 -14.92
CA ALA A 18 6.01 10.04 -15.89
C ALA A 18 6.65 9.75 -17.26
N ILE A 19 6.16 8.73 -17.94
CA ILE A 19 6.48 8.45 -19.34
C ILE A 19 5.23 8.82 -20.15
N ALA A 20 5.39 9.63 -21.18
CA ALA A 20 4.29 10.13 -22.00
C ALA A 20 4.74 10.34 -23.46
N PRO A 21 3.83 10.24 -24.45
CA PRO A 21 4.12 10.58 -25.84
C PRO A 21 4.61 12.03 -25.99
N PRO A 22 5.44 12.35 -27.00
CA PRO A 22 6.04 13.68 -27.15
C PRO A 22 5.03 14.83 -27.07
N HIS A 23 3.86 14.68 -27.69
CA HIS A 23 2.80 15.68 -27.72
C HIS A 23 2.15 15.97 -26.34
N LEU A 24 2.29 15.07 -25.35
CA LEU A 24 1.79 15.28 -23.98
C LEU A 24 2.88 15.74 -23.00
N THR A 25 4.16 15.58 -23.36
CA THR A 25 5.27 15.92 -22.45
C THR A 25 5.35 17.41 -22.13
N TRP A 26 4.91 18.28 -23.04
CA TRP A 26 4.93 19.73 -22.84
C TRP A 26 4.06 20.14 -21.64
N GLY A 27 2.80 19.70 -21.59
CA GLY A 27 1.88 20.04 -20.49
C GLY A 27 2.35 19.51 -19.14
N ILE A 28 2.92 18.30 -19.12
CA ILE A 28 3.48 17.70 -17.90
C ILE A 28 4.66 18.52 -17.38
N ARG A 29 5.56 18.98 -18.25
CA ARG A 29 6.70 19.82 -17.88
C ARG A 29 6.29 21.21 -17.38
N GLN A 30 5.25 21.80 -17.99
CA GLN A 30 4.69 23.07 -17.52
C GLN A 30 4.11 22.92 -16.12
N ALA A 31 3.27 21.90 -15.89
CA ALA A 31 2.70 21.62 -14.57
C ALA A 31 3.79 21.37 -13.51
N GLN A 32 4.84 20.61 -13.85
CA GLN A 32 5.97 20.36 -12.95
C GLN A 32 6.68 21.66 -12.55
N THR A 33 7.02 22.50 -13.54
CA THR A 33 7.70 23.78 -13.31
C THR A 33 6.86 24.72 -12.45
N TYR A 34 5.55 24.77 -12.69
CA TYR A 34 4.64 25.67 -11.97
C TYR A 34 4.33 25.20 -10.54
N LEU A 35 4.10 23.90 -10.33
CA LEU A 35 3.67 23.37 -9.02
C LEU A 35 4.83 23.11 -8.07
N THR A 36 5.94 22.56 -8.58
CA THR A 36 7.03 22.05 -7.73
C THR A 36 8.41 22.53 -8.16
N PHE A 37 8.51 23.20 -9.31
CA PHE A 37 9.74 23.64 -9.96
C PHE A 37 10.72 22.50 -10.27
N ARG A 38 11.36 21.92 -9.24
CA ARG A 38 12.23 20.75 -9.33
C ARG A 38 12.14 19.88 -8.09
N THR A 39 12.35 18.58 -8.27
CA THR A 39 12.53 17.64 -7.16
C THR A 39 13.91 17.84 -6.51
N SER A 40 14.02 17.55 -5.22
CA SER A 40 15.27 17.63 -4.47
C SER A 40 16.41 16.85 -5.16
N THR A 41 17.49 17.53 -5.52
CA THR A 41 18.67 16.96 -6.20
C THR A 41 19.25 15.73 -5.50
N PRO A 42 19.53 15.72 -4.18
CA PRO A 42 20.03 14.51 -3.51
C PRO A 42 19.06 13.33 -3.61
N MET A 43 17.74 13.58 -3.63
CA MET A 43 16.75 12.51 -3.83
C MET A 43 16.72 12.00 -5.27
N GLN A 44 17.09 12.81 -6.26
CA GLN A 44 17.26 12.35 -7.63
C GLN A 44 18.46 11.39 -7.74
N TYR A 45 19.57 11.67 -7.06
CA TYR A 45 20.71 10.74 -7.01
C TYR A 45 20.35 9.45 -6.28
N ALA A 46 19.68 9.56 -5.14
CA ALA A 46 19.22 8.39 -4.39
C ALA A 46 18.20 7.55 -5.19
N ALA A 47 17.37 8.19 -6.00
CA ALA A 47 16.45 7.52 -6.92
C ALA A 47 17.17 6.68 -7.97
N VAL A 48 18.25 7.20 -8.57
CA VAL A 48 19.08 6.45 -9.53
C VAL A 48 19.66 5.21 -8.84
N ALA A 49 20.30 5.38 -7.68
CA ALA A 49 20.86 4.28 -6.92
C ALA A 49 19.81 3.21 -6.54
N ALA A 50 18.58 3.64 -6.19
CA ALA A 50 17.48 2.72 -5.90
C ALA A 50 17.03 1.95 -7.16
N LEU A 51 16.95 2.60 -8.32
CA LEU A 51 16.56 1.97 -9.59
C LEU A 51 17.62 0.99 -10.10
N GLU A 52 18.89 1.22 -9.78
CA GLU A 52 20.02 0.33 -10.08
C GLU A 52 20.20 -0.79 -9.06
N ALA A 53 19.39 -0.82 -7.99
CA ALA A 53 19.48 -1.85 -6.97
C ALA A 53 19.23 -3.26 -7.56
N PRO A 54 19.90 -4.30 -7.02
CA PRO A 54 19.76 -5.66 -7.53
C PRO A 54 18.31 -6.14 -7.58
N GLY A 55 17.93 -6.84 -8.65
CA GLY A 55 16.57 -7.34 -8.86
C GLY A 55 16.08 -8.37 -7.82
N CYS A 56 16.95 -8.84 -6.91
CA CYS A 56 16.55 -9.65 -5.77
C CYS A 56 15.60 -8.90 -4.83
N TYR A 57 15.76 -7.57 -4.69
CA TYR A 57 14.90 -6.72 -3.88
C TYR A 57 13.41 -6.90 -4.22
N PHE A 58 13.06 -6.85 -5.51
CA PHE A 58 11.67 -7.00 -5.95
C PHE A 58 11.12 -8.43 -5.80
N LYS A 59 11.99 -9.44 -5.89
CA LYS A 59 11.61 -10.85 -5.68
C LYS A 59 11.26 -11.09 -4.21
N GLU A 60 12.08 -10.57 -3.30
CA GLU A 60 11.85 -10.64 -1.85
C GLU A 60 10.60 -9.84 -1.46
N LEU A 61 10.47 -8.60 -1.96
CA LEU A 61 9.29 -7.78 -1.73
C LEU A 61 7.99 -8.49 -2.16
N ARG A 62 7.99 -9.10 -3.35
CA ARG A 62 6.83 -9.88 -3.82
C ARG A 62 6.54 -11.06 -2.92
N ARG A 63 7.56 -11.81 -2.49
CA ARG A 63 7.41 -12.97 -1.59
C ARG A 63 6.77 -12.54 -0.28
N ASP A 64 7.29 -11.48 0.33
CA ASP A 64 6.85 -11.01 1.65
C ASP A 64 5.41 -10.49 1.60
N TYR A 65 5.05 -9.70 0.58
CA TYR A 65 3.67 -9.23 0.42
C TYR A 65 2.69 -10.37 0.06
N SER A 66 3.13 -11.39 -0.66
CA SER A 66 2.31 -12.56 -0.98
C SER A 66 2.02 -13.39 0.27
N ALA A 67 3.05 -13.67 1.07
CA ALA A 67 2.91 -14.37 2.36
C ALA A 67 1.97 -13.61 3.30
N LYS A 68 2.08 -12.27 3.36
CA LYS A 68 1.20 -11.43 4.19
C LYS A 68 -0.25 -11.41 3.68
N LYS A 69 -0.48 -11.56 2.36
CA LYS A 69 -1.82 -11.59 1.74
C LYS A 69 -2.56 -12.88 2.07
N GLU A 70 -1.89 -14.02 2.08
CA GLU A 70 -2.50 -15.34 2.34
C GLU A 70 -3.17 -15.41 3.72
N ILE A 71 -2.76 -14.56 4.65
CA ILE A 71 -3.24 -14.60 6.03
C ILE A 71 -4.62 -13.92 6.21
N LEU A 72 -5.11 -13.19 5.20
CA LEU A 72 -6.27 -12.29 5.34
C LEU A 72 -7.29 -12.47 4.22
N VAL A 73 -8.32 -13.30 4.45
CA VAL A 73 -9.43 -13.47 3.49
C VAL A 73 -10.81 -13.58 4.18
N LYS A 74 -11.75 -12.78 3.63
CA LYS A 74 -13.23 -12.79 3.70
C LYS A 74 -13.92 -12.38 5.01
N VAL A 75 -14.35 -11.11 5.10
CA VAL A 75 -15.56 -10.66 5.85
C VAL A 75 -16.09 -9.33 5.26
N ASN A 76 -17.40 -9.09 5.41
CA ASN A 76 -18.19 -7.88 5.08
C ASN A 76 -17.54 -6.57 5.56
N ASP A 77 -17.77 -5.43 4.92
CA ASP A 77 -16.76 -4.36 4.87
C ASP A 77 -16.71 -3.35 6.03
N VAL A 78 -17.78 -2.60 6.30
CA VAL A 78 -17.71 -1.43 7.21
C VAL A 78 -17.87 -1.82 8.68
N ALA A 79 -18.91 -2.60 9.01
CA ALA A 79 -19.15 -3.05 10.37
C ALA A 79 -18.00 -3.92 10.91
N PHE A 80 -17.36 -4.66 10.01
CA PHE A 80 -16.17 -5.44 10.35
C PHE A 80 -14.96 -4.56 10.62
N CYS A 81 -14.74 -3.48 9.85
CA CYS A 81 -13.68 -2.53 10.17
C CYS A 81 -13.86 -1.91 11.56
N GLU A 82 -15.11 -1.56 11.93
CA GLU A 82 -15.39 -1.08 13.29
C GLU A 82 -15.10 -2.13 14.37
N TYR A 83 -15.54 -3.37 14.14
CA TYR A 83 -15.27 -4.49 15.05
C TYR A 83 -13.77 -4.74 15.20
N LEU A 84 -13.01 -4.75 14.09
CA LEU A 84 -11.56 -4.94 14.12
C LEU A 84 -10.85 -3.87 14.94
N ILE A 85 -11.31 -2.61 14.88
CA ILE A 85 -10.72 -1.53 15.66
C ILE A 85 -11.07 -1.70 17.15
N LYS A 86 -12.35 -1.89 17.47
CA LYS A 86 -12.85 -1.92 18.85
C LYS A 86 -12.43 -3.18 19.61
N GLU A 87 -12.52 -4.34 18.98
CA GLU A 87 -12.38 -5.65 19.65
C GLU A 87 -11.05 -6.34 19.40
N VAL A 88 -10.44 -6.11 18.23
CA VAL A 88 -9.21 -6.78 17.82
C VAL A 88 -7.99 -5.86 17.94
N GLY A 89 -8.18 -4.54 17.85
CA GLY A 89 -7.10 -3.55 17.78
C GLY A 89 -6.34 -3.58 16.45
N VAL A 90 -7.04 -3.86 15.35
CA VAL A 90 -6.49 -3.89 13.98
C VAL A 90 -7.24 -2.87 13.14
N VAL A 91 -6.49 -2.00 12.46
CA VAL A 91 -7.08 -0.98 11.57
C VAL A 91 -7.14 -1.54 10.15
N ALA A 92 -8.31 -1.46 9.55
CA ALA A 92 -8.53 -1.80 8.15
C ALA A 92 -9.34 -0.69 7.47
N SER A 93 -9.25 -0.62 6.13
CA SER A 93 -9.87 0.45 5.34
C SER A 93 -10.82 -0.11 4.31
N VAL A 94 -11.96 0.55 4.12
CA VAL A 94 -12.92 0.24 3.07
C VAL A 94 -12.73 1.26 1.95
N PHE A 95 -12.60 0.80 0.70
CA PHE A 95 -12.47 1.72 -0.44
C PHE A 95 -13.21 1.15 -1.65
N HIS A 96 -14.38 1.72 -1.96
CA HIS A 96 -15.22 1.29 -3.06
C HIS A 96 -15.63 2.49 -3.90
N LEU A 97 -15.41 2.39 -5.22
CA LEU A 97 -15.90 3.35 -6.20
C LEU A 97 -17.41 3.19 -6.44
N ASP A 98 -17.91 1.96 -6.30
CA ASP A 98 -19.33 1.62 -6.44
C ASP A 98 -19.83 0.90 -5.18
N LYS A 99 -20.97 1.33 -4.63
CA LYS A 99 -21.47 0.90 -3.31
C LYS A 99 -21.97 -0.54 -3.29
N GLU A 100 -22.32 -1.12 -4.44
CA GLU A 100 -22.93 -2.45 -4.54
C GLU A 100 -21.89 -3.58 -4.67
N GLU A 101 -20.82 -3.40 -5.45
CA GLU A 101 -19.78 -4.43 -5.65
C GLU A 101 -18.77 -4.54 -4.50
N GLY A 102 -18.71 -3.52 -3.64
CA GLY A 102 -17.71 -3.41 -2.57
C GLY A 102 -18.08 -4.03 -1.22
N LYS A 103 -19.37 -4.29 -0.97
CA LYS A 103 -19.89 -4.54 0.38
C LYS A 103 -19.14 -5.65 1.15
N SER A 104 -18.55 -6.62 0.46
CA SER A 104 -17.84 -7.73 1.08
C SER A 104 -16.31 -7.63 1.15
N LEU A 105 -15.71 -6.46 0.85
CA LEU A 105 -14.25 -6.33 0.71
C LEU A 105 -13.66 -5.30 1.68
N VAL A 106 -12.59 -5.72 2.36
CA VAL A 106 -11.81 -4.86 3.26
C VAL A 106 -10.36 -4.83 2.82
N ARG A 107 -9.76 -3.63 2.79
CA ARG A 107 -8.35 -3.42 2.44
C ARG A 107 -7.50 -3.32 3.71
N PHE A 108 -6.60 -4.29 3.86
CA PHE A 108 -5.53 -4.28 4.86
C PHE A 108 -4.24 -3.70 4.27
N ALA A 109 -3.54 -2.88 5.04
CA ALA A 109 -2.20 -2.41 4.71
C ALA A 109 -1.15 -3.32 5.36
N LEU A 110 -0.41 -4.05 4.54
CA LEU A 110 0.55 -5.08 4.98
C LEU A 110 1.99 -4.54 5.11
N CYS A 111 2.16 -3.23 5.26
CA CYS A 111 3.45 -2.55 5.31
C CYS A 111 4.14 -2.58 6.68
N ASN A 112 3.71 -3.48 7.58
CA ASN A 112 4.30 -3.68 8.90
C ASN A 112 5.20 -4.93 8.95
N ASP A 113 5.98 -5.04 10.02
CA ASP A 113 6.84 -6.19 10.31
C ASP A 113 6.03 -7.49 10.41
N GLU A 114 6.64 -8.61 10.03
CA GLU A 114 5.96 -9.91 10.01
C GLU A 114 5.40 -10.32 11.38
N GLU A 115 6.14 -10.05 12.45
CA GLU A 115 5.71 -10.33 13.82
C GLU A 115 4.42 -9.58 14.20
N LYS A 116 4.31 -8.29 13.84
CA LYS A 116 3.11 -7.48 14.08
C LYS A 116 1.92 -8.01 13.30
N LEU A 117 2.15 -8.45 12.06
CA LEU A 117 1.10 -9.04 11.22
C LEU A 117 0.64 -10.40 11.77
N ARG A 118 1.57 -11.25 12.22
CA ARG A 118 1.23 -12.52 12.89
C ARG A 118 0.43 -12.28 14.17
N SER A 119 0.85 -11.35 15.01
CA SER A 119 0.11 -10.94 16.21
C SER A 119 -1.29 -10.40 15.88
N ALA A 120 -1.42 -9.56 14.85
CA ALA A 120 -2.73 -9.08 14.38
C ALA A 120 -3.63 -10.23 13.93
N VAL A 121 -3.06 -11.23 13.25
CA VAL A 121 -3.79 -12.40 12.76
C VAL A 121 -4.23 -13.31 13.90
N GLU A 122 -3.37 -13.58 14.89
CA GLU A 122 -3.76 -14.37 16.05
C GLU A 122 -4.87 -13.68 16.85
N ARG A 123 -4.79 -12.35 17.03
CA ARG A 123 -5.88 -11.57 17.63
C ARG A 123 -7.18 -11.69 16.83
N MET A 124 -7.11 -11.58 15.49
CA MET A 124 -8.27 -11.77 14.62
C MET A 124 -8.85 -13.18 14.75
N LYS A 125 -8.03 -14.24 14.67
CA LYS A 125 -8.49 -15.63 14.78
C LYS A 125 -9.16 -15.91 16.12
N LEU A 126 -8.58 -15.41 17.22
CA LEU A 126 -9.15 -15.58 18.56
C LEU A 126 -10.52 -14.92 18.65
N LYS A 127 -10.62 -13.64 18.28
CA LYS A 127 -11.84 -12.84 18.43
C LYS A 127 -12.94 -13.20 17.41
N LEU A 128 -12.57 -13.51 16.17
CA LEU A 128 -13.52 -13.90 15.13
C LEU A 128 -14.11 -15.30 15.33
N LYS A 129 -13.37 -16.24 15.95
CA LYS A 129 -13.94 -17.53 16.36
C LYS A 129 -15.09 -17.36 17.36
N PHE A 130 -14.97 -16.40 18.29
CA PHE A 130 -16.05 -16.07 19.23
C PHE A 130 -17.23 -15.35 18.58
N ALA A 131 -16.99 -14.50 17.58
CA ALA A 131 -18.05 -13.74 16.91
C ALA A 131 -18.89 -14.55 15.89
N ILE A 132 -18.38 -15.71 15.42
CA ILE A 132 -19.09 -16.58 14.46
C ILE A 132 -19.84 -17.72 15.19
N SER A 133 -19.55 -17.97 16.47
CA SER A 133 -20.21 -19.00 17.29
C SER A 133 -21.35 -18.47 18.18
N SER A 134 -21.83 -17.25 17.95
CA SER A 134 -22.94 -16.60 18.67
C SER A 134 -23.88 -15.97 17.67
#